data_AF-A0A535QTX5-F1
#
_entry.id   AF-A0A535QTX5-F1
#
_cell.length_a   1.000
_cell.length_b   1.000
_cell.length_c   1.000
_cell.angle_alpha   90.00
_cell.angle_beta   90.00
_cell.angle_gamma   90.00
#
_symmetry.space_group_name_H-M   'P 1'
#
loop_
_entity.id
_entity.type
_entity.pdbx_description
1 polymer ?
#
loop_
_entity_poly.entity_id
_entity_poly.type
_entity_poly.pdbx_seq_one_letter_code
_entity_poly.pdbx_strand_id
1 'polypeptide(L)'
;MIAARGGAMQRRRLTETQRVEIWERLASGEPAPSVARAYGCFPNAIRQMQLLTGGAKPRTRTQRSGALSLAEREEISRGVVLHLSCRAIATRLGRAPSTISRELQRNGGVAMYRAHTAQRRAQRQARRPKPAKLTKCRRLREAVESKLALKWSPEQISRWLQIAFPSDGEMRVSHETIYMSLFVQGRGALRHELHRALRTGRALRRPKRSLRSGMGMLREMVLISARPPEVADRAVPGHWEGDLIYGSRKTCIGTLVERTTRYVILLKLRKNTAEEVRRAMSVRILDLPQQLRRSLTWDQGKEMAEHVRFTVDTGVQVYFCDPNSPEIVALTG
;
A
#
# COMPACT_ATOMS: atom_id res chain seq x y z
N MET A 1 -23.26 -15.21 27.08
CA MET A 1 -22.06 -16.07 27.06
C MET A 1 -20.88 -15.29 26.49
N ILE A 2 -20.19 -14.58 27.37
CA ILE A 2 -19.11 -13.65 27.04
C ILE A 2 -17.76 -14.41 27.02
N ALA A 3 -16.98 -14.12 25.98
CA ALA A 3 -15.53 -14.21 25.86
C ALA A 3 -14.82 -15.52 26.25
N ALA A 4 -14.44 -16.28 25.22
CA ALA A 4 -13.22 -17.08 25.26
C ALA A 4 -12.47 -16.93 23.93
N ARG A 5 -11.27 -16.32 23.99
CA ARG A 5 -10.06 -16.64 23.20
C ARG A 5 -8.99 -15.56 23.40
N GLY A 6 -8.60 -15.36 24.66
CA GLY A 6 -7.29 -14.79 24.99
C GLY A 6 -6.20 -15.85 24.79
N GLY A 7 -5.95 -16.26 23.54
CA GLY A 7 -4.82 -17.11 23.23
C GLY A 7 -3.53 -16.31 23.39
N ALA A 8 -2.64 -16.72 24.28
CA ALA A 8 -1.35 -16.08 24.51
C ALA A 8 -0.62 -15.88 23.17
N MET A 9 -0.25 -14.64 22.84
CA MET A 9 0.51 -14.33 21.64
C MET A 9 1.89 -14.98 21.77
N GLN A 10 2.14 -16.04 21.00
CA GLN A 10 3.40 -16.78 21.05
C GLN A 10 4.37 -16.29 19.98
N ARG A 11 5.68 -16.33 20.27
CA ARG A 11 6.75 -16.19 19.26
C ARG A 11 6.82 -17.46 18.39
N ARG A 12 5.76 -17.76 17.65
CA ARG A 12 5.68 -18.93 16.77
C ARG A 12 6.32 -18.61 15.42
N ARG A 13 7.17 -19.49 14.91
CA ARG A 13 7.68 -19.38 13.53
C ARG A 13 6.52 -19.64 12.58
N LEU A 14 6.17 -18.65 11.76
CA LEU A 14 5.20 -18.82 10.68
C LEU A 14 5.72 -19.83 9.66
N THR A 15 4.87 -20.81 9.33
CA THR A 15 5.12 -21.76 8.24
C THR A 15 5.07 -21.04 6.88
N GLU A 16 5.59 -21.68 5.84
CA GLU A 16 5.59 -21.08 4.50
C GLU A 16 4.16 -20.92 3.95
N THR A 17 3.26 -21.86 4.25
CA THR A 17 1.83 -21.77 3.91
C THR A 17 1.16 -20.59 4.62
N GLN A 18 1.35 -20.46 5.94
CA GLN A 18 0.83 -19.31 6.69
C GLN A 18 1.34 -17.98 6.15
N ARG A 19 2.60 -17.89 5.72
CA ARG A 19 3.14 -16.67 5.10
C ARG A 19 2.42 -16.32 3.80
N VAL A 20 2.10 -17.31 2.97
CA VAL A 20 1.36 -17.10 1.71
C VAL A 20 -0.04 -16.57 2.00
N GLU A 21 -0.76 -17.18 2.93
CA GLU A 21 -2.12 -16.78 3.31
C GLU A 21 -2.14 -15.38 3.96
N ILE A 22 -1.16 -15.07 4.83
CA ILE A 22 -0.99 -13.72 5.40
C ILE A 22 -0.83 -12.70 4.27
N TRP A 23 -0.01 -12.99 3.25
CA TRP A 23 0.15 -12.08 2.11
C TRP A 23 -1.14 -11.91 1.29
N GLU A 24 -1.98 -12.93 1.20
CA GLU A 24 -3.27 -12.85 0.51
C GLU A 24 -4.26 -11.96 1.26
N ARG A 25 -4.34 -12.11 2.58
CA ARG A 25 -5.17 -11.23 3.42
C ARG A 25 -4.69 -9.78 3.43
N LEU A 26 -3.37 -9.56 3.45
CA LEU A 26 -2.82 -8.21 3.31
C LEU A 26 -3.10 -7.62 1.92
N ALA A 27 -3.08 -8.45 0.87
CA ALA A 27 -3.37 -8.02 -0.50
C ALA A 27 -4.86 -7.73 -0.74
N SER A 28 -5.77 -8.39 0.01
CA SER A 28 -7.20 -8.06 0.02
C SER A 28 -7.52 -6.82 0.85
N GLY A 29 -6.52 -6.20 1.48
CA GLY A 29 -6.67 -4.94 2.22
C GLY A 29 -6.98 -5.12 3.71
N GLU A 30 -6.87 -6.34 4.25
CA GLU A 30 -7.05 -6.56 5.69
C GLU A 30 -5.92 -5.86 6.49
N PRO A 31 -6.24 -5.12 7.57
CA PRO A 31 -5.23 -4.45 8.39
C PRO A 31 -4.27 -5.44 9.05
N ALA A 32 -2.96 -5.14 9.04
CA ALA A 32 -1.93 -6.00 9.64
C ALA A 32 -2.22 -6.40 11.11
N PRO A 33 -2.76 -5.53 12.00
CA PRO A 33 -3.14 -5.95 13.36
C PRO A 33 -4.28 -6.99 13.38
N SER A 34 -5.21 -6.94 12.43
CA SER A 34 -6.28 -7.93 12.30
C SER A 34 -5.72 -9.29 11.89
N VAL A 35 -4.89 -9.29 10.83
CA VAL A 35 -4.22 -10.50 10.35
C VAL A 35 -3.35 -11.10 11.47
N ALA A 36 -2.62 -10.28 12.23
CA ALA A 36 -1.79 -10.75 13.33
C ALA A 36 -2.59 -11.50 14.42
N ARG A 37 -3.75 -10.95 14.81
CA ARG A 37 -4.66 -11.60 15.75
C ARG A 37 -5.19 -12.93 15.23
N ALA A 38 -5.54 -13.01 13.94
CA ALA A 38 -6.06 -14.24 13.32
C ALA A 38 -5.05 -15.40 13.37
N TYR A 39 -3.74 -15.12 13.28
CA TYR A 39 -2.68 -16.13 13.37
C TYR A 39 -2.03 -16.23 14.77
N GLY A 40 -2.57 -15.54 15.78
CA GLY A 40 -2.02 -15.55 17.14
C GLY A 40 -0.58 -15.04 17.24
N CYS A 41 -0.17 -14.15 16.35
CA CYS A 41 1.20 -13.61 16.29
C CYS A 41 1.23 -12.11 16.59
N PHE A 42 2.39 -11.59 16.99
CA PHE A 42 2.57 -10.16 17.22
C PHE A 42 2.49 -9.36 15.91
N PRO A 43 1.83 -8.18 15.87
CA PRO A 43 1.80 -7.31 14.70
C PRO A 43 3.19 -6.97 14.14
N ASN A 44 4.21 -6.93 15.01
CA ASN A 44 5.59 -6.73 14.60
C ASN A 44 6.13 -7.88 13.71
N ALA A 45 5.66 -9.12 13.87
CA ALA A 45 6.06 -10.23 13.01
C ALA A 45 5.62 -10.01 11.56
N ILE A 46 4.40 -9.51 11.36
CA ILE A 46 3.89 -9.14 10.03
C ILE A 46 4.67 -7.94 9.48
N ARG A 47 4.95 -6.93 10.31
CA ARG A 47 5.75 -5.77 9.90
C ARG A 47 7.15 -6.17 9.44
N GLN A 48 7.84 -7.03 10.20
CA GLN A 48 9.16 -7.55 9.81
C GLN A 48 9.09 -8.34 8.50
N MET A 49 8.04 -9.16 8.33
CA MET A 49 7.82 -9.87 7.07
C MET A 49 7.66 -8.91 5.88
N GLN A 50 6.92 -7.81 6.05
CA GLN A 50 6.76 -6.78 5.01
C GLN A 50 8.07 -6.02 4.74
N LEU A 51 8.85 -5.68 5.77
CA LEU A 51 10.15 -4.99 5.61
C LEU A 51 11.15 -5.82 4.81
N LEU A 52 11.21 -7.14 5.06
CA LEU A 52 12.09 -8.05 4.32
C LEU A 52 11.80 -8.11 2.82
N THR A 53 10.58 -7.76 2.39
CA THR A 53 10.15 -7.81 0.99
C THR A 53 9.83 -6.43 0.41
N GLY A 54 10.06 -5.35 1.18
CA GLY A 54 9.71 -3.98 0.78
C GLY A 54 8.21 -3.71 0.65
N GLY A 55 7.37 -4.53 1.29
CA GLY A 55 5.91 -4.42 1.25
C GLY A 55 5.27 -5.09 0.03
N ALA A 56 6.02 -5.88 -0.75
CA ALA A 56 5.49 -6.64 -1.88
C ALA A 56 5.41 -8.14 -1.59
N LYS A 57 4.35 -8.82 -2.04
CA LYS A 57 4.23 -10.29 -1.98
C LYS A 57 5.39 -10.89 -2.79
N PRO A 58 6.24 -11.76 -2.19
CA PRO A 58 7.25 -12.47 -2.94
C PRO A 58 6.63 -13.26 -4.08
N ARG A 59 7.29 -13.30 -5.25
CA ARG A 59 6.86 -14.19 -6.33
C ARG A 59 6.90 -15.64 -5.85
N THR A 60 5.79 -16.35 -5.97
CA THR A 60 5.73 -17.79 -5.74
C THR A 60 6.71 -18.45 -6.70
N ARG A 61 7.67 -19.21 -6.17
CA ARG A 61 8.64 -19.92 -7.00
C ARG A 61 8.08 -21.29 -7.34
N THR A 62 7.92 -21.56 -8.63
CA THR A 62 7.64 -22.90 -9.14
C THR A 62 8.91 -23.75 -9.13
N GLN A 63 8.77 -25.01 -8.73
CA GLN A 63 9.80 -26.02 -8.92
C GLN A 63 10.00 -26.26 -10.42
N ARG A 64 11.23 -26.60 -10.84
CA ARG A 64 11.47 -27.03 -12.23
C ARG A 64 10.85 -28.41 -12.43
N SER A 65 10.34 -28.70 -13.62
CA SER A 65 9.68 -29.98 -13.95
C SER A 65 10.52 -31.24 -13.65
N GLY A 66 11.86 -31.12 -13.64
CA GLY A 66 12.78 -32.20 -13.30
C GLY A 66 13.39 -32.15 -11.88
N ALA A 67 12.93 -31.26 -11.00
CA ALA A 67 13.46 -31.17 -9.64
C ALA A 67 12.87 -32.28 -8.75
N LEU A 68 13.71 -32.91 -7.92
CA LEU A 68 13.24 -33.82 -6.88
C LEU A 68 12.31 -33.06 -5.92
N SER A 69 11.18 -33.66 -5.59
CA SER A 69 10.25 -33.23 -4.55
C SER A 69 10.77 -33.57 -3.15
N LEU A 70 10.09 -33.11 -2.10
CA LEU A 70 10.43 -33.51 -0.74
C LEU A 70 10.18 -35.01 -0.52
N ALA A 71 9.06 -35.55 -1.01
CA ALA A 71 8.73 -36.97 -0.90
C ALA A 71 9.79 -37.86 -1.58
N GLU A 72 10.25 -37.49 -2.78
CA GLU A 72 11.34 -38.21 -3.44
C GLU A 72 12.65 -38.13 -2.64
N ARG A 73 12.96 -36.99 -2.01
CA ARG A 73 14.13 -36.86 -1.12
C ARG A 73 14.00 -37.70 0.15
N GLU A 74 12.80 -37.85 0.70
CA GLU A 74 12.53 -38.73 1.83
C GLU A 74 12.77 -40.19 1.45
N GLU A 75 12.33 -40.61 0.27
CA GLU A 75 12.58 -41.96 -0.24
C GLU A 75 14.07 -42.21 -0.49
N ILE A 76 14.81 -41.22 -1.03
CA ILE A 76 16.29 -41.30 -1.12
C ILE A 76 16.89 -41.48 0.29
N SER A 77 16.39 -40.75 1.29
CA SER A 77 16.89 -40.85 2.66
C SER A 77 16.62 -42.23 3.27
N ARG A 78 15.46 -42.84 3.01
CA ARG A 78 15.13 -44.21 3.44
C ARG A 78 16.00 -45.24 2.72
N GLY A 79 16.15 -45.11 1.40
CA GLY A 79 16.99 -45.99 0.60
C GLY A 79 18.46 -45.99 1.02
N VAL A 80 18.98 -44.82 1.41
CA VAL A 80 20.33 -44.68 2.00
C VAL A 80 20.47 -45.46 3.32
N VAL A 81 19.50 -45.36 4.22
CA VAL A 81 19.50 -46.10 5.51
C VAL A 81 19.39 -47.60 5.29
N LEU A 82 18.66 -48.03 4.26
CA LEU A 82 18.55 -49.42 3.85
C LEU A 82 19.77 -49.91 3.01
N HIS A 83 20.83 -49.11 2.91
CA HIS A 83 22.04 -49.42 2.15
C HIS A 83 21.78 -49.79 0.67
N LEU A 84 20.72 -49.25 0.07
CA LEU A 84 20.39 -49.49 -1.33
C LEU A 84 21.35 -48.76 -2.27
N SER A 85 21.65 -49.37 -3.41
CA SER A 85 22.46 -48.73 -4.44
C SER A 85 21.71 -47.54 -5.08
N CYS A 86 22.46 -46.57 -5.60
CA CYS A 86 21.88 -45.43 -6.33
C CYS A 86 20.97 -45.88 -7.48
N ARG A 87 21.26 -47.02 -8.13
CA ARG A 87 20.45 -47.59 -9.20
C ARG A 87 19.11 -48.11 -8.67
N ALA A 88 19.12 -48.83 -7.55
CA ALA A 88 17.90 -49.35 -6.94
C ALA A 88 16.95 -48.23 -6.48
N ILE A 89 17.50 -47.19 -5.84
CA ILE A 89 16.73 -46.00 -5.43
C ILE A 89 16.15 -45.28 -6.66
N ALA A 90 16.95 -45.16 -7.72
CA ALA A 90 16.53 -44.50 -8.96
C ALA A 90 15.38 -45.23 -9.66
N THR A 91 15.43 -46.56 -9.73
CA THR A 91 14.35 -47.39 -10.28
C THR A 91 13.04 -47.20 -9.51
N ARG A 92 13.08 -47.23 -8.17
CA ARG A 92 11.90 -47.02 -7.32
C ARG A 92 11.24 -45.65 -7.55
N LEU A 93 12.04 -44.64 -7.83
CA LEU A 93 11.57 -43.26 -8.03
C LEU A 93 11.26 -42.91 -9.48
N GLY A 94 11.50 -43.82 -10.44
CA GLY A 94 11.40 -43.50 -11.86
C GLY A 94 12.36 -42.37 -12.29
N ARG A 95 13.55 -42.31 -11.69
CA ARG A 95 14.58 -41.28 -11.98
C ARG A 95 15.84 -41.91 -12.57
N ALA A 96 16.67 -41.08 -13.20
CA ALA A 96 17.99 -41.52 -13.65
C ALA A 96 18.93 -41.78 -12.45
N PRO A 97 19.77 -42.84 -12.45
CA PRO A 97 20.76 -43.10 -11.40
C PRO A 97 21.72 -41.92 -11.15
N SER A 98 22.04 -41.17 -12.20
CA SER A 98 22.88 -39.97 -12.11
C SER A 98 22.20 -38.83 -11.32
N THR A 99 20.87 -38.80 -11.26
CA THR A 99 20.13 -37.83 -10.43
C THR A 99 20.34 -38.11 -8.95
N ILE A 100 20.22 -39.38 -8.54
CA ILE A 100 20.39 -39.82 -7.16
C ILE A 100 21.84 -39.62 -6.72
N SER A 101 22.80 -40.06 -7.54
CA SER A 101 24.23 -39.89 -7.24
C SER A 101 24.60 -38.41 -7.03
N ARG A 102 24.19 -37.51 -7.94
CA ARG A 102 24.47 -36.08 -7.80
C ARG A 102 23.74 -35.44 -6.61
N GLU A 103 22.53 -35.88 -6.29
CA GLU A 103 21.79 -35.41 -5.11
C GLU A 103 22.52 -35.80 -3.82
N LEU A 104 22.98 -37.05 -3.69
CA LEU A 104 23.74 -37.52 -2.54
C LEU A 104 25.07 -36.77 -2.42
N GLN A 105 25.89 -36.71 -3.48
CA GLN A 105 27.17 -36.02 -3.47
C GLN A 105 27.05 -34.56 -3.04
N ARG A 106 26.06 -33.83 -3.56
CA ARG A 106 25.86 -32.41 -3.20
C ARG A 106 25.45 -32.23 -1.75
N ASN A 107 24.88 -33.24 -1.10
CA ASN A 107 24.29 -33.13 0.23
C ASN A 107 25.05 -33.94 1.30
N GLY A 108 26.37 -34.10 1.12
CA GLY A 108 27.25 -34.73 2.11
C GLY A 108 27.43 -36.23 1.96
N GLY A 109 27.00 -36.80 0.82
CA GLY A 109 27.11 -38.22 0.54
C GLY A 109 26.13 -39.08 1.34
N VAL A 110 26.30 -40.40 1.25
CA VAL A 110 25.42 -41.41 1.87
C VAL A 110 25.38 -41.24 3.39
N ALA A 111 26.52 -40.97 4.04
CA ALA A 111 26.61 -40.89 5.51
C ALA A 111 25.82 -39.71 6.12
N MET A 112 25.76 -38.57 5.42
CA MET A 112 25.20 -37.33 5.95
C MET A 112 23.88 -36.91 5.30
N TYR A 113 23.34 -37.72 4.38
CA TYR A 113 22.15 -37.34 3.63
C TYR A 113 20.92 -37.21 4.53
N ARG A 114 20.26 -36.05 4.46
CA ARG A 114 18.99 -35.76 5.15
C ARG A 114 18.03 -35.03 4.20
N ALA A 115 16.86 -35.61 3.96
CA ALA A 115 15.86 -35.10 3.01
C ALA A 115 15.51 -33.62 3.23
N HIS A 116 15.17 -33.23 4.46
CA HIS A 116 14.82 -31.83 4.76
C HIS A 116 15.99 -30.85 4.59
N THR A 117 17.22 -31.27 4.87
CA THR A 117 18.40 -30.42 4.68
C THR A 117 18.67 -30.22 3.19
N ALA A 118 18.58 -31.30 2.39
CA ALA A 118 18.70 -31.24 0.95
C ALA A 118 17.59 -30.37 0.31
N GLN A 119 16.34 -30.51 0.77
CA GLN A 119 15.21 -29.68 0.35
C GLN A 119 15.46 -28.19 0.66
N ARG A 120 15.87 -27.86 1.89
CA ARG A 120 16.17 -26.47 2.28
C ARG A 120 17.31 -25.88 1.44
N ARG A 121 18.34 -26.67 1.14
CA ARG A 121 19.45 -26.26 0.26
C ARG A 121 18.96 -25.98 -1.16
N ALA A 122 18.17 -26.88 -1.73
CA ALA A 122 17.58 -26.71 -3.07
C ALA A 122 16.71 -25.44 -3.14
N GLN A 123 15.86 -25.21 -2.14
CA GLN A 123 15.03 -24.00 -2.03
C GLN A 123 15.88 -22.72 -1.91
N ARG A 124 16.98 -22.75 -1.15
CA ARG A 124 17.91 -21.62 -1.05
C ARG A 124 18.61 -21.34 -2.38
N GLN A 125 19.11 -22.37 -3.06
CA GLN A 125 19.77 -22.22 -4.36
C GLN A 125 18.82 -21.77 -5.47
N ALA A 126 17.56 -22.22 -5.43
CA ALA A 126 16.52 -21.75 -6.33
C ALA A 126 16.27 -20.23 -6.21
N ARG A 127 16.72 -19.59 -5.13
CA ARG A 127 16.62 -18.13 -4.98
C ARG A 127 17.40 -17.36 -6.03
N ARG A 128 18.52 -17.92 -6.52
CA ARG A 128 19.42 -17.36 -7.53
C ARG A 128 19.50 -15.82 -7.46
N PRO A 129 19.91 -15.26 -6.31
CA PRO A 129 19.99 -13.82 -6.16
C PRO A 129 21.00 -13.28 -7.18
N LYS A 130 20.52 -12.44 -8.10
CA LYS A 130 21.40 -11.67 -8.98
C LYS A 130 21.80 -10.40 -8.24
N PRO A 131 23.07 -9.95 -8.31
CA PRO A 131 23.45 -8.67 -7.74
C PRO A 131 22.62 -7.57 -8.41
N ALA A 132 22.07 -6.65 -7.62
CA ALA A 132 21.25 -5.57 -8.16
C ALA A 132 22.07 -4.67 -9.08
N LYS A 133 21.46 -4.11 -10.13
CA LYS A 133 22.16 -3.25 -11.10
C LYS A 133 22.82 -2.05 -10.42
N LEU A 134 22.12 -1.42 -9.48
CA LEU A 134 22.65 -0.29 -8.68
C LEU A 134 23.80 -0.70 -7.75
N THR A 135 23.94 -1.97 -7.39
CA THR A 135 25.12 -2.47 -6.66
C THR A 135 26.32 -2.61 -7.58
N LYS A 136 26.10 -3.06 -8.82
CA LYS A 136 27.17 -3.29 -9.81
C LYS A 136 27.67 -2.00 -10.45
N CYS A 137 26.77 -1.09 -10.81
CA CYS A 137 27.11 0.12 -11.54
C CYS A 137 27.13 1.32 -10.59
N ARG A 138 28.34 1.64 -10.09
CA ARG A 138 28.57 2.74 -9.14
C ARG A 138 28.11 4.09 -9.71
N ARG A 139 28.42 4.37 -10.98
CA ARG A 139 28.04 5.62 -11.66
C ARG A 139 26.53 5.81 -11.73
N LEU A 140 25.80 4.75 -12.09
CA LEU A 140 24.33 4.78 -12.11
C LEU A 140 23.76 5.01 -10.70
N ARG A 141 24.32 4.35 -9.68
CA ARG A 141 23.91 4.54 -8.29
C ARG A 141 24.09 5.99 -7.84
N GLU A 142 25.26 6.57 -8.05
CA GLU A 142 25.57 7.96 -7.66
C GLU A 142 24.63 8.95 -8.37
N ALA A 143 24.33 8.75 -9.65
CA ALA A 143 23.37 9.57 -10.38
C ALA A 143 21.95 9.47 -9.78
N VAL A 144 21.49 8.26 -9.42
CA VAL A 144 20.20 8.05 -8.76
C VAL A 144 20.18 8.70 -7.37
N GLU A 145 21.22 8.52 -6.56
CA GLU A 145 21.33 9.09 -5.22
C GLU A 145 21.31 10.63 -5.25
N SER A 146 22.05 11.24 -6.18
CA SER A 146 22.06 12.69 -6.39
C SER A 146 20.67 13.24 -6.71
N LYS A 147 19.93 12.61 -7.63
CA LYS A 147 18.58 13.07 -7.98
C LYS A 147 17.56 12.81 -6.88
N LEU A 148 17.70 11.71 -6.13
CA LEU A 148 16.90 11.49 -4.93
C LEU A 148 17.14 12.58 -3.89
N ALA A 149 18.37 13.03 -3.66
CA ALA A 149 18.67 14.13 -2.73
C ALA A 149 17.95 15.44 -3.12
N LEU A 150 17.72 15.66 -4.42
CA LEU A 150 16.93 16.77 -4.97
C LEU A 150 15.40 16.54 -4.91
N LYS A 151 14.94 15.46 -4.24
CA LYS A 151 13.53 15.06 -4.12
C LYS A 151 12.85 14.72 -5.46
N TRP A 152 13.62 14.27 -6.45
CA TRP A 152 13.06 13.77 -7.70
C TRP A 152 12.37 12.42 -7.46
N SER A 153 11.23 12.21 -8.09
CA SER A 153 10.55 10.90 -8.05
C SER A 153 11.34 9.84 -8.83
N PRO A 154 11.28 8.56 -8.44
CA PRO A 154 11.89 7.47 -9.20
C PRO A 154 11.51 7.43 -10.68
N GLU A 155 10.27 7.81 -11.03
CA GLU A 155 9.79 7.97 -12.40
C GLU A 155 10.54 9.08 -13.14
N GLN A 156 10.66 10.26 -12.54
CA GLN A 156 11.43 11.38 -13.11
C GLN A 156 12.89 11.00 -13.31
N ILE A 157 13.50 10.31 -12.33
CA ILE A 157 14.90 9.87 -12.41
C ILE A 157 15.09 8.88 -13.56
N SER A 158 14.23 7.87 -13.66
CA SER A 158 14.29 6.86 -14.73
C SER A 158 14.17 7.50 -16.11
N ARG A 159 13.26 8.47 -16.28
CA ARG A 159 13.11 9.21 -17.55
C ARG A 159 14.30 10.13 -17.83
N TRP A 160 14.76 10.87 -16.84
CA TRP A 160 15.91 11.76 -16.98
C TRP A 160 17.17 11.01 -17.38
N LEU A 161 17.42 9.84 -16.80
CA LEU A 161 18.55 8.99 -17.17
C LEU A 161 18.51 8.57 -18.65
N GLN A 162 17.33 8.38 -19.23
CA GLN A 162 17.20 8.09 -20.67
C GLN A 162 17.59 9.29 -21.53
N ILE A 163 17.22 10.50 -21.12
CA ILE A 163 17.47 11.74 -21.86
C ILE A 163 18.94 12.17 -21.72
N ALA A 164 19.48 12.13 -20.49
CA ALA A 164 20.83 12.58 -20.20
C ALA A 164 21.93 11.65 -20.73
N PHE A 165 21.61 10.37 -20.94
CA PHE A 165 22.56 9.36 -21.40
C PHE A 165 21.97 8.52 -22.54
N PRO A 166 21.67 9.11 -23.71
CA PRO A 166 20.86 8.45 -24.77
C PRO A 166 21.51 7.17 -25.33
N SER A 167 22.85 7.14 -25.45
CA SER A 167 23.58 6.01 -26.02
C SER A 167 24.11 5.01 -24.97
N ASP A 168 23.87 5.26 -23.67
CA ASP A 168 24.44 4.44 -22.59
C ASP A 168 23.38 3.53 -21.95
N GLY A 169 23.41 2.25 -22.33
CA GLY A 169 22.53 1.22 -21.78
C GLY A 169 22.77 0.91 -20.30
N GLU A 170 23.98 1.12 -19.79
CA GLU A 170 24.29 0.94 -18.37
C GLU A 170 23.58 1.98 -17.52
N MET A 171 23.35 3.18 -18.03
CA MET A 171 22.60 4.23 -17.35
C MET A 171 21.07 4.01 -17.31
N ARG A 172 20.56 2.92 -17.89
CA ARG A 172 19.12 2.58 -17.86
C ARG A 172 18.73 1.86 -16.57
N VAL A 173 17.73 2.36 -15.86
CA VAL A 173 17.09 1.65 -14.74
C VAL A 173 15.60 1.97 -14.70
N SER A 174 14.76 0.99 -14.42
CA SER A 174 13.32 1.25 -14.24
C SER A 174 13.05 1.90 -12.89
N HIS A 175 12.03 2.76 -12.82
CA HIS A 175 11.57 3.36 -11.56
C HIS A 175 11.19 2.29 -10.52
N GLU A 176 10.63 1.16 -10.94
CA GLU A 176 10.35 0.01 -10.07
C GLU A 176 11.62 -0.58 -9.44
N THR A 177 12.74 -0.60 -10.17
CA THR A 177 14.04 -1.04 -9.62
C THR A 177 14.56 -0.06 -8.58
N ILE A 178 14.37 1.24 -8.78
CA ILE A 178 14.72 2.28 -7.80
C ILE A 178 13.86 2.10 -6.54
N TYR A 179 12.53 1.99 -6.67
CA TYR A 179 11.63 1.73 -5.53
C TYR A 179 12.02 0.48 -4.74
N MET A 180 12.26 -0.64 -5.43
CA MET A 180 12.67 -1.87 -4.76
C MET A 180 14.03 -1.76 -4.07
N SER A 181 14.94 -0.91 -4.58
CA SER A 181 16.23 -0.67 -3.94
C SER A 181 16.12 0.23 -2.71
N LEU A 182 15.07 1.07 -2.62
CA LEU A 182 14.75 1.87 -1.45
C LEU A 182 13.99 1.08 -0.37
N PHE A 183 13.06 0.21 -0.76
CA PHE A 183 12.18 -0.48 0.19
C PHE A 183 12.71 -1.81 0.72
N VAL A 184 13.55 -2.51 -0.05
CA VAL A 184 14.04 -3.85 0.34
C VAL A 184 15.38 -3.71 1.06
N GLN A 185 15.36 -3.77 2.39
CA GLN A 185 16.56 -3.67 3.24
C GLN A 185 17.69 -4.63 2.82
N GLY A 186 17.35 -5.83 2.33
CA GLY A 186 18.34 -6.83 1.89
C GLY A 186 18.97 -6.61 0.51
N ARG A 187 18.58 -5.57 -0.26
CA ARG A 187 19.23 -5.30 -1.56
C ARG A 187 20.49 -4.45 -1.45
N GLY A 188 20.67 -3.70 -0.36
CA GLY A 188 21.91 -2.99 -0.01
C GLY A 188 22.45 -2.01 -1.06
N ALA A 189 21.67 -1.68 -2.09
CA ALA A 189 22.15 -0.93 -3.25
C ALA A 189 22.02 0.59 -3.08
N LEU A 190 21.09 1.03 -2.23
CA LEU A 190 20.86 2.42 -1.86
C LEU A 190 20.78 2.51 -0.33
N ARG A 191 21.22 3.63 0.25
CA ARG A 191 21.07 3.86 1.69
C ARG A 191 19.59 3.85 2.06
N HIS A 192 19.23 3.10 3.10
CA HIS A 192 17.83 2.94 3.54
C HIS A 192 17.13 4.29 3.79
N GLU A 193 17.85 5.29 4.30
CA GLU A 193 17.30 6.61 4.64
C GLU A 193 16.82 7.43 3.44
N LEU A 194 17.27 7.11 2.22
CA LEU A 194 16.90 7.83 1.00
C LEU A 194 15.41 7.74 0.67
N HIS A 195 14.68 6.79 1.27
CA HIS A 195 13.22 6.75 1.16
C HIS A 195 12.55 8.03 1.71
N ARG A 196 13.19 8.75 2.64
CA ARG A 196 12.70 10.04 3.16
C ARG A 196 12.65 11.14 2.10
N ALA A 197 13.46 11.02 1.06
CA ALA A 197 13.46 11.98 -0.05
C ALA A 197 12.28 11.77 -1.02
N LEU A 198 11.57 10.64 -0.92
CA LEU A 198 10.30 10.46 -1.64
C LEU A 198 9.26 11.41 -1.06
N ARG A 199 8.37 11.96 -1.91
CA ARG A 199 7.27 12.84 -1.48
C ARG A 199 6.41 12.25 -0.35
N THR A 200 6.30 10.93 -0.31
CA THR A 200 5.52 10.23 0.72
C THR A 200 6.33 9.83 1.96
N GLY A 201 7.66 9.92 1.93
CA GLY A 201 8.56 9.51 3.01
C GLY A 201 8.42 8.05 3.43
N ARG A 202 7.83 7.18 2.58
CA ARG A 202 7.51 5.80 2.93
C ARG A 202 8.70 4.88 2.76
N ALA A 203 8.95 4.01 3.74
CA ALA A 203 9.92 2.92 3.65
C ALA A 203 9.31 1.60 3.11
N LEU A 204 7.99 1.56 2.90
CA LEU A 204 7.25 0.38 2.48
C LEU A 204 6.29 0.71 1.34
N ARG A 205 6.15 -0.22 0.40
CA ARG A 205 5.13 -0.12 -0.65
C ARG A 205 3.74 -0.25 -0.03
N ARG A 206 2.80 0.58 -0.49
CA ARG A 206 1.38 0.38 -0.20
C ARG A 206 0.73 -0.55 -1.24
N PRO A 207 -0.12 -1.50 -0.81
CA PRO A 207 -0.96 -2.23 -1.74
C PRO A 207 -1.90 -1.25 -2.48
N LYS A 208 -2.06 -1.45 -3.79
CA LYS A 208 -2.96 -0.62 -4.63
C LYS A 208 -4.43 -0.79 -4.25
N ARG A 209 -4.80 -1.96 -3.71
CA ARG A 209 -6.14 -2.31 -3.21
C ARG A 209 -6.11 -2.35 -1.68
N SER A 210 -6.02 -1.19 -1.05
CA SER A 210 -6.52 -1.11 0.32
C SER A 210 -8.01 -0.92 0.19
N LEU A 211 -8.82 -1.86 0.68
CA LEU A 211 -10.18 -1.52 1.05
C LEU A 211 -10.04 -0.31 1.98
N ARG A 212 -10.58 0.85 1.57
CA ARG A 212 -10.84 1.91 2.54
C ARG A 212 -11.85 1.26 3.48
N SER A 213 -11.42 0.85 4.68
CA SER A 213 -12.41 0.48 5.69
C SER A 213 -13.35 1.66 5.80
N GLY A 214 -14.67 1.43 5.76
CA GLY A 214 -15.72 2.46 5.68
C GLY A 214 -15.77 3.49 6.83
N MET A 215 -14.68 3.66 7.59
CA MET A 215 -14.47 4.80 8.47
C MET A 215 -14.29 6.06 7.63
N GLY A 216 -15.36 6.86 7.53
CA GLY A 216 -15.31 8.22 6.99
C GLY A 216 -16.00 8.45 5.65
N MET A 217 -16.77 7.49 5.10
CA MET A 217 -17.69 7.82 4.02
C MET A 217 -18.92 8.50 4.60
N LEU A 218 -19.17 9.74 4.18
CA LEU A 218 -20.43 10.42 4.41
C LEU A 218 -21.56 9.58 3.78
N ARG A 219 -22.63 9.34 4.53
CA ARG A 219 -23.81 8.63 4.03
C ARG A 219 -24.75 9.64 3.38
N GLU A 220 -25.61 9.20 2.47
CA GLU A 220 -26.69 10.03 1.91
C GLU A 220 -26.20 11.29 1.17
N MET A 221 -24.96 11.25 0.65
CA MET A 221 -24.42 12.35 -0.15
C MET A 221 -25.19 12.51 -1.47
N VAL A 222 -25.57 13.75 -1.76
CA VAL A 222 -25.97 14.17 -3.10
C VAL A 222 -24.74 14.74 -3.78
N LEU A 223 -24.33 14.17 -4.92
CA LEU A 223 -23.14 14.63 -5.66
C LEU A 223 -23.44 15.93 -6.42
N ILE A 224 -22.38 16.68 -6.72
CA ILE A 224 -22.42 17.93 -7.50
C ILE A 224 -23.05 17.75 -8.89
N SER A 225 -22.94 16.55 -9.47
CA SER A 225 -23.56 16.18 -10.74
C SER A 225 -25.10 16.17 -10.71
N ALA A 226 -25.71 16.06 -9.52
CA ALA A 226 -27.16 16.10 -9.35
C ALA A 226 -27.71 17.50 -9.10
N ARG A 227 -26.89 18.56 -9.25
CA ARG A 227 -27.35 19.94 -9.09
C ARG A 227 -28.25 20.38 -10.24
N PRO A 228 -29.23 21.26 -9.96
CA PRO A 228 -29.91 21.99 -11.00
C PRO A 228 -28.92 22.77 -11.89
N PRO A 229 -29.15 22.84 -13.20
CA PRO A 229 -28.25 23.51 -14.15
C PRO A 229 -28.08 25.00 -13.84
N GLU A 230 -29.09 25.66 -13.27
CA GLU A 230 -29.04 27.07 -12.84
C GLU A 230 -27.88 27.38 -11.86
N VAL A 231 -27.38 26.38 -11.13
CA VAL A 231 -26.26 26.53 -10.18
C VAL A 231 -24.90 26.62 -10.91
N ALA A 232 -24.81 26.13 -12.14
CA ALA A 232 -23.55 26.09 -12.90
C ALA A 232 -23.15 27.48 -13.38
N ASP A 233 -24.12 28.27 -13.86
CA ASP A 233 -23.88 29.54 -14.57
C ASP A 233 -23.53 30.71 -13.64
N ARG A 234 -23.60 30.51 -12.30
CA ARG A 234 -23.28 31.52 -11.27
C ARG A 234 -24.03 32.85 -11.41
N ALA A 235 -25.09 32.89 -12.20
CA ALA A 235 -25.86 34.11 -12.47
C ALA A 235 -26.85 34.45 -11.34
N VAL A 236 -27.20 33.47 -10.51
CA VAL A 236 -28.24 33.58 -9.48
C VAL A 236 -27.61 33.62 -8.08
N PRO A 237 -27.79 34.70 -7.32
CA PRO A 237 -27.32 34.77 -5.94
C PRO A 237 -28.01 33.75 -5.02
N GLY A 238 -27.28 33.30 -4.01
CA GLY A 238 -27.77 32.41 -2.95
C GLY A 238 -27.26 30.98 -3.04
N HIS A 239 -26.34 30.71 -3.98
CA HIS A 239 -25.59 29.47 -4.04
C HIS A 239 -24.23 29.66 -3.38
N TRP A 240 -23.96 28.86 -2.36
CA TRP A 240 -22.77 29.00 -1.53
C TRP A 240 -21.78 27.88 -1.82
N GLU A 241 -20.50 28.21 -1.72
CA GLU A 241 -19.40 27.28 -1.67
C GLU A 241 -18.71 27.41 -0.33
N GLY A 242 -18.53 26.30 0.36
CA GLY A 242 -17.86 26.32 1.64
C GLY A 242 -16.64 25.42 1.69
N ASP A 243 -15.70 25.85 2.52
CA ASP A 243 -14.44 25.17 2.75
C ASP A 243 -14.06 25.26 4.23
N LEU A 244 -13.19 24.36 4.67
CA LEU A 244 -12.67 24.34 6.03
C LEU A 244 -11.17 24.58 6.02
N ILE A 245 -10.78 25.80 6.41
CA ILE A 245 -9.39 26.19 6.50
C ILE A 245 -8.81 25.73 7.84
N TYR A 246 -7.76 24.92 7.77
CA TYR A 246 -7.03 24.43 8.93
C TYR A 246 -5.83 25.32 9.27
N GLY A 247 -5.78 25.79 10.50
CA GLY A 247 -4.64 26.52 11.04
C GLY A 247 -3.66 25.61 11.79
N SER A 248 -2.54 26.20 12.20
CA SER A 248 -1.62 25.53 13.13
C SER A 248 -2.29 25.31 14.49
N ARG A 249 -1.83 24.31 15.26
CA ARG A 249 -2.36 23.98 16.60
C ARG A 249 -3.85 23.57 16.66
N LYS A 250 -4.36 22.92 15.61
CA LYS A 250 -5.74 22.38 15.53
C LYS A 250 -6.85 23.45 15.53
N THR A 251 -6.53 24.69 15.19
CA THR A 251 -7.55 25.71 14.91
C THR A 251 -8.16 25.48 13.53
N CYS A 252 -9.40 25.91 13.33
CA CYS A 252 -10.07 25.85 12.04
C CYS A 252 -11.05 27.02 11.88
N ILE A 253 -11.23 27.46 10.65
CA ILE A 253 -12.19 28.48 10.25
C ILE A 253 -12.97 27.90 9.08
N GLY A 254 -14.30 27.89 9.18
CA GLY A 254 -15.14 27.59 8.03
C GLY A 254 -15.33 28.84 7.19
N THR A 255 -15.38 28.70 5.87
CA THR A 255 -15.72 29.77 4.94
C THR A 255 -17.01 29.41 4.22
N LEU A 256 -17.84 30.41 3.94
CA LEU A 256 -18.96 30.31 3.01
C LEU A 256 -18.82 31.47 2.04
N VAL A 257 -18.66 31.17 0.76
CA VAL A 257 -18.48 32.12 -0.32
C VAL A 257 -19.69 32.04 -1.24
N GLU A 258 -20.40 33.14 -1.39
CA GLU A 258 -21.52 33.25 -2.32
C GLU A 258 -20.98 33.29 -3.75
N ARG A 259 -21.50 32.44 -4.66
CA ARG A 259 -20.86 32.18 -5.95
C ARG A 259 -21.00 33.30 -6.97
N THR A 260 -22.01 34.17 -6.85
CA THR A 260 -22.25 35.28 -7.77
C THR A 260 -21.52 36.55 -7.32
N THR A 261 -21.80 36.99 -6.10
CA THR A 261 -21.33 38.24 -5.49
C THR A 261 -19.95 38.12 -4.84
N ARG A 262 -19.48 36.88 -4.61
CA ARG A 262 -18.26 36.59 -3.84
C ARG A 262 -18.29 37.08 -2.40
N TYR A 263 -19.47 37.35 -1.87
CA TYR A 263 -19.63 37.70 -0.46
C TYR A 263 -19.15 36.53 0.42
N VAL A 264 -18.30 36.83 1.40
CA VAL A 264 -17.67 35.82 2.26
C VAL A 264 -18.18 35.92 3.69
N ILE A 265 -18.62 34.80 4.23
CA ILE A 265 -18.94 34.62 5.65
C ILE A 265 -17.87 33.73 6.27
N LEU A 266 -17.28 34.20 7.37
CA LEU A 266 -16.32 33.43 8.15
C LEU A 266 -16.98 32.82 9.39
N LEU A 267 -16.74 31.53 9.60
CA LEU A 267 -17.24 30.75 10.71
C LEU A 267 -16.09 30.50 11.68
N LYS A 268 -16.17 31.14 12.85
CA LYS A 268 -15.21 30.89 13.93
C LYS A 268 -15.58 29.58 14.62
N LEU A 269 -14.71 28.57 14.49
CA LEU A 269 -14.94 27.23 15.04
C LEU A 269 -13.96 26.94 16.17
N ARG A 270 -14.45 26.33 17.26
CA ARG A 270 -13.57 25.86 18.35
C ARG A 270 -12.92 24.52 18.02
N LYS A 271 -13.61 23.69 17.22
CA LYS A 271 -13.21 22.33 16.81
C LYS A 271 -13.73 22.06 15.40
N ASN A 272 -13.08 21.15 14.67
CA ASN A 272 -13.52 20.68 13.35
C ASN A 272 -14.49 19.49 13.42
N THR A 273 -15.33 19.46 14.45
CA THR A 273 -16.36 18.42 14.62
C THR A 273 -17.57 18.76 13.77
N ALA A 274 -18.23 17.74 13.20
CA ALA A 274 -19.38 17.94 12.33
C ALA A 274 -20.53 18.72 12.99
N GLU A 275 -20.77 18.46 14.28
CA GLU A 275 -21.76 19.18 15.08
C GLU A 275 -21.47 20.69 15.19
N GLU A 276 -20.20 21.06 15.41
CA GLU A 276 -19.78 22.46 15.57
C GLU A 276 -19.89 23.20 14.23
N VAL A 277 -19.41 22.56 13.16
CA VAL A 277 -19.48 23.09 11.79
C VAL A 277 -20.94 23.31 11.38
N ARG A 278 -21.81 22.30 11.57
CA ARG A 278 -23.25 22.44 11.33
C ARG A 278 -23.84 23.59 12.11
N ARG A 279 -23.63 23.65 13.43
CA ARG A 279 -24.22 24.71 14.28
C ARG A 279 -23.81 26.10 13.80
N ALA A 280 -22.52 26.32 13.58
CA ALA A 280 -22.00 27.62 13.13
C ALA A 280 -22.56 28.01 11.76
N MET A 281 -22.63 27.05 10.83
CA MET A 281 -23.22 27.26 9.50
C MET A 281 -24.71 27.57 9.57
N SER A 282 -25.49 26.77 10.32
CA SER A 282 -26.94 26.95 10.43
C SER A 282 -27.30 28.33 10.98
N VAL A 283 -26.60 28.81 12.01
CA VAL A 283 -26.82 30.17 12.54
C VAL A 283 -26.63 31.21 11.44
N ARG A 284 -25.51 31.17 10.71
CA ARG A 284 -25.22 32.17 9.68
C ARG A 284 -26.14 32.08 8.46
N ILE A 285 -26.49 30.87 8.03
CA ILE A 285 -27.39 30.67 6.90
C ILE A 285 -28.81 31.13 7.25
N LEU A 286 -29.27 30.90 8.48
CA LEU A 286 -30.59 31.34 8.95
C LEU A 286 -30.68 32.86 9.20
N ASP A 287 -29.55 33.56 9.31
CA ASP A 287 -29.51 35.03 9.38
C ASP A 287 -29.72 35.70 8.00
N LEU A 288 -29.46 34.99 6.89
CA LEU A 288 -29.54 35.54 5.53
C LEU A 288 -30.98 35.73 5.07
N PRO A 289 -31.32 36.66 4.16
CA PRO A 289 -32.62 36.66 3.49
C PRO A 289 -32.92 35.32 2.80
N GLN A 290 -34.20 34.90 2.76
CA GLN A 290 -34.60 33.60 2.19
C GLN A 290 -34.11 33.41 0.75
N GLN A 291 -34.08 34.50 -0.04
CA GLN A 291 -33.63 34.50 -1.43
C GLN A 291 -32.16 34.10 -1.59
N LEU A 292 -31.34 34.28 -0.55
CA LEU A 292 -29.92 33.92 -0.53
C LEU A 292 -29.65 32.53 0.06
N ARG A 293 -30.67 31.74 0.41
CA ARG A 293 -30.50 30.41 1.02
C ARG A 293 -30.86 29.28 0.05
N ARG A 294 -30.22 29.22 -1.13
CA ARG A 294 -30.60 28.25 -2.17
C ARG A 294 -29.89 26.90 -2.02
N SER A 295 -28.57 26.87 -2.09
CA SER A 295 -27.80 25.63 -1.99
C SER A 295 -26.40 25.83 -1.47
N LEU A 296 -25.77 24.73 -1.04
CA LEU A 296 -24.40 24.70 -0.54
C LEU A 296 -23.57 23.63 -1.25
N THR A 297 -22.35 24.00 -1.62
CA THR A 297 -21.30 23.13 -2.14
C THR A 297 -20.24 22.88 -1.08
N TRP A 298 -19.82 21.62 -0.90
CA TRP A 298 -18.71 21.29 -0.01
C TRP A 298 -17.90 20.09 -0.51
N ASP A 299 -16.67 19.93 -0.03
CA ASP A 299 -15.88 18.72 -0.22
C ASP A 299 -16.41 17.53 0.60
N GLN A 300 -15.92 16.31 0.34
CA GLN A 300 -16.34 15.11 1.07
C GLN A 300 -15.67 14.97 2.46
N GLY A 301 -15.42 16.09 3.13
CA GLY A 301 -14.83 16.15 4.46
C GLY A 301 -15.73 15.56 5.55
N LYS A 302 -15.11 14.93 6.55
CA LYS A 302 -15.81 14.32 7.70
C LYS A 302 -16.58 15.35 8.56
N GLU A 303 -16.21 16.61 8.47
CA GLU A 303 -16.90 17.76 9.04
C GLU A 303 -18.33 17.90 8.52
N MET A 304 -18.63 17.37 7.33
CA MET A 304 -19.97 17.38 6.76
C MET A 304 -20.78 16.12 7.11
N ALA A 305 -20.40 15.36 8.14
CA ALA A 305 -21.13 14.16 8.57
C ALA A 305 -22.58 14.43 9.00
N GLU A 306 -22.91 15.66 9.40
CA GLU A 306 -24.27 16.07 9.78
C GLU A 306 -25.00 16.89 8.69
N HIS A 307 -24.58 16.81 7.42
CA HIS A 307 -25.20 17.58 6.33
C HIS A 307 -26.69 17.31 6.14
N VAL A 308 -27.16 16.07 6.38
CA VAL A 308 -28.59 15.74 6.33
C VAL A 308 -29.37 16.57 7.35
N ARG A 309 -28.85 16.65 8.59
CA ARG A 309 -29.44 17.46 9.66
C ARG A 309 -29.35 18.95 9.37
N PHE A 310 -28.24 19.41 8.79
CA PHE A 310 -28.12 20.79 8.30
C PHE A 310 -29.22 21.13 7.30
N THR A 311 -29.49 20.26 6.32
CA THR A 311 -30.56 20.47 5.33
C THR A 311 -31.94 20.50 5.99
N VAL A 312 -32.21 19.62 6.96
CA VAL A 312 -33.47 19.66 7.73
C VAL A 312 -33.61 20.97 8.52
N ASP A 313 -32.55 21.42 9.19
CA ASP A 313 -32.58 22.60 10.07
C ASP A 313 -32.70 23.92 9.27
N THR A 314 -32.22 23.97 8.03
CA THR A 314 -32.07 25.22 7.25
C THR A 314 -32.88 25.27 5.96
N GLY A 315 -33.34 24.12 5.46
CA GLY A 315 -33.93 23.96 4.12
C GLY A 315 -32.92 24.00 2.98
N VAL A 316 -31.62 24.19 3.26
CA VAL A 316 -30.58 24.33 2.22
C VAL A 316 -30.03 22.96 1.82
N GLN A 317 -30.13 22.64 0.54
CA GLN A 317 -29.58 21.39 0.00
C GLN A 317 -28.06 21.45 -0.11
N VAL A 318 -27.38 20.41 0.40
CA VAL A 318 -25.93 20.25 0.32
C VAL A 318 -25.55 19.32 -0.83
N TYR A 319 -24.53 19.70 -1.58
CA TYR A 319 -24.00 18.94 -2.70
C TYR A 319 -22.47 18.76 -2.61
N PHE A 320 -22.01 17.53 -2.82
CA PHE A 320 -20.61 17.14 -2.62
C PHE A 320 -19.81 17.03 -3.92
N CYS A 321 -18.56 17.53 -3.90
CA CYS A 321 -17.61 17.37 -5.00
C CYS A 321 -17.23 15.91 -5.25
N ASP A 322 -16.86 15.56 -6.49
CA ASP A 322 -16.42 14.20 -6.84
C ASP A 322 -15.04 13.85 -6.27
N PRO A 323 -14.80 12.60 -5.85
CA PRO A 323 -13.49 12.17 -5.37
C PRO A 323 -12.43 12.21 -6.47
N ASN A 324 -11.30 12.88 -6.22
CA ASN A 324 -10.17 13.03 -7.16
C ASN A 324 -10.45 13.88 -8.40
N SER A 325 -11.46 14.75 -8.39
CA SER A 325 -11.74 15.72 -9.46
C SER A 325 -11.52 17.15 -8.96
N PRO A 326 -10.26 17.61 -8.81
CA PRO A 326 -9.97 18.99 -8.42
C PRO A 326 -10.39 20.03 -9.49
N GLU A 327 -10.67 19.58 -10.72
CA GLU A 327 -10.92 20.44 -11.87
C GLU A 327 -12.29 21.13 -11.90
N ILE A 328 -13.29 20.64 -11.15
CA ILE A 328 -14.65 21.23 -11.16
C ILE A 328 -14.73 22.51 -10.30
N VAL A 329 -13.81 22.68 -9.35
CA VAL A 329 -13.76 23.89 -8.50
C VAL A 329 -12.92 25.01 -9.14
N ALA A 330 -11.88 24.64 -9.89
CA ALA A 330 -10.87 25.60 -10.37
C ALA A 330 -11.10 26.16 -11.79
N LEU A 331 -11.95 25.56 -12.64
CA LEU A 331 -12.08 25.97 -14.06
C LEU A 331 -13.06 27.12 -14.33
N THR A 332 -13.31 27.97 -13.35
CA THR A 332 -13.95 29.29 -13.56
C THR A 332 -13.39 30.27 -12.54
N GLY A 333 -12.06 30.41 -12.55
CA GLY A 333 -11.36 31.56 -11.98
C GLY A 333 -11.46 32.75 -12.92
#